data_AF-A0A9X3DH62-F1
#
_entry.id   AF-A0A9X3DH62-F1
#
_cell.length_a   1.000
_cell.length_b   1.000
_cell.length_c   1.000
_cell.angle_alpha   90.00
_cell.angle_beta   90.00
_cell.angle_gamma   90.00
#
_symmetry.space_group_name_H-M   'P 1'
#
loop_
_entity.id
_entity.type
_entity.pdbx_description
1 polymer ?
#
loop_
_entity_poly.entity_id
_entity_poly.type
_entity_poly.pdbx_seq_one_letter_code
_entity_poly.pdbx_strand_id
1 'polypeptide(L)'
;MDIVGFKSNNIKVIPASALHPNLRWLILTGNKIEALPPSIGNCKRMQKLMLAGNQLTSLPETLANCSNLSLLRIAANRITELPEWLLGLPNLAWLAFSGNHFKQDFTFADAQELNFEQFNLKELLGEGASGTIYKAERSNGDAIVNVAVKIFKGNVTSDGYPDDEMNAYIAAGSHPALVGLLGKVNFSKEKKRGLVMNLIPEDFFNLGAPPSLESCTRDIFNTGIGLSKLQVLKVANSMASVAQQLHARGIIHGDLYAHNILINENGETLFGDFGAASFYDKNNAVVSVYLEKIEVKAYGYLLDDLLTICVEEENPSLIELARLRDLCLSSQHAERPGFDEIVESLTALSN
;
A
#
# COMPACT_ATOMS: atom_id res chain seq x y z
N MET A 1 7.34 -10.56 25.63
CA MET A 1 6.43 -10.55 24.47
C MET A 1 6.62 -9.24 23.74
N ASP A 2 7.03 -9.30 22.48
CA ASP A 2 7.27 -8.15 21.61
C ASP A 2 6.23 -8.03 20.48
N ILE A 3 5.42 -9.08 20.25
CA ILE A 3 4.30 -9.10 19.30
C ILE A 3 3.01 -9.35 20.07
N VAL A 4 2.01 -8.49 19.87
CA VAL A 4 0.67 -8.59 20.48
C VAL A 4 -0.39 -8.31 19.44
N GLY A 5 -1.42 -9.15 19.37
CA GLY A 5 -2.53 -8.96 18.42
C GLY A 5 -3.90 -9.32 18.99
N PHE A 6 -4.81 -8.36 18.96
CA PHE A 6 -6.22 -8.50 19.32
C PHE A 6 -7.11 -7.89 18.23
N LYS A 7 -7.40 -8.66 17.18
CA LYS A 7 -8.30 -8.21 16.10
C LYS A 7 -9.76 -8.44 16.47
N SER A 8 -10.62 -7.44 16.27
CA SER A 8 -12.08 -7.58 16.42
C SER A 8 -12.57 -8.04 17.80
N ASN A 9 -11.91 -7.58 18.88
CA ASN A 9 -12.19 -7.99 20.26
C ASN A 9 -13.07 -7.00 21.04
N ASN A 10 -13.68 -6.00 20.39
CA ASN A 10 -14.49 -4.96 21.04
C ASN A 10 -13.76 -4.14 22.12
N ILE A 11 -12.41 -4.10 22.09
CA ILE A 11 -11.62 -3.36 23.07
C ILE A 11 -11.94 -1.87 22.98
N LYS A 12 -12.24 -1.22 24.12
CA LYS A 12 -12.52 0.22 24.18
C LYS A 12 -11.38 1.03 24.79
N VAL A 13 -10.71 0.45 25.77
CA VAL A 13 -9.67 1.11 26.56
C VAL A 13 -8.44 0.20 26.61
N ILE A 14 -7.27 0.79 26.38
CA ILE A 14 -5.98 0.13 26.57
C ILE A 14 -5.39 0.68 27.88
N PRO A 15 -5.29 -0.13 28.95
CA PRO A 15 -4.61 0.30 30.17
C PRO A 15 -3.16 0.67 29.88
N ALA A 16 -2.65 1.74 30.48
CA ALA A 16 -1.26 2.17 30.25
C ALA A 16 -0.23 1.06 30.56
N SER A 17 -0.53 0.20 31.54
CA SER A 17 0.29 -0.96 31.94
C SER A 17 0.29 -2.12 30.94
N ALA A 18 -0.65 -2.15 29.99
CA ALA A 18 -0.70 -3.18 28.95
C ALA A 18 0.36 -2.95 27.84
N LEU A 19 0.91 -1.75 27.75
CA LEU A 19 1.91 -1.38 26.74
C LEU A 19 3.33 -1.58 27.27
N HIS A 20 3.94 -2.69 26.89
CA HIS A 20 5.28 -3.04 27.32
C HIS A 20 6.35 -2.32 26.44
N PRO A 21 7.46 -1.80 27.01
CA PRO A 21 8.50 -1.09 26.24
C PRO A 21 9.16 -1.93 25.12
N ASN A 22 9.14 -3.26 25.25
CA ASN A 22 9.69 -4.18 24.25
C ASN A 22 8.73 -4.47 23.07
N LEU A 23 7.54 -3.88 23.02
CA LEU A 23 6.62 -4.07 21.89
C LEU A 23 7.26 -3.59 20.58
N ARG A 24 7.26 -4.49 19.60
CA ARG A 24 7.64 -4.28 18.20
C ARG A 24 6.42 -4.26 17.29
N TRP A 25 5.42 -5.08 17.59
CA TRP A 25 4.22 -5.20 16.77
C TRP A 25 2.97 -5.21 17.65
N LEU A 26 2.07 -4.27 17.38
CA LEU A 26 0.78 -4.17 18.04
C LEU A 26 -0.36 -4.15 17.01
N ILE A 27 -1.21 -5.19 17.02
CA ILE A 27 -2.42 -5.28 16.19
C ILE A 27 -3.65 -5.09 17.06
N LEU A 28 -4.41 -4.05 16.77
CA LEU A 28 -5.66 -3.71 17.44
C LEU A 28 -6.77 -3.37 16.42
N THR A 29 -6.65 -3.87 15.20
CA THR A 29 -7.62 -3.68 14.11
C THR A 29 -9.03 -4.11 14.50
N GLY A 30 -10.03 -3.30 14.14
CA GLY A 30 -11.45 -3.66 14.27
C GLY A 30 -11.99 -3.61 15.70
N ASN A 31 -11.42 -2.79 16.58
CA ASN A 31 -11.88 -2.64 17.96
C ASN A 31 -12.77 -1.37 18.09
N LYS A 32 -12.94 -0.87 19.31
CA LYS A 32 -13.76 0.30 19.65
C LYS A 32 -12.93 1.32 20.43
N ILE A 33 -11.62 1.40 20.14
CA ILE A 33 -10.68 2.23 20.87
C ILE A 33 -10.92 3.70 20.50
N GLU A 34 -11.17 4.53 21.50
CA GLU A 34 -11.43 5.97 21.32
C GLU A 34 -10.14 6.82 21.48
N ALA A 35 -9.20 6.34 22.29
CA ALA A 35 -7.90 6.99 22.49
C ALA A 35 -6.82 5.96 22.87
N LEU A 36 -5.58 6.24 22.46
CA LEU A 36 -4.40 5.52 22.93
C LEU A 36 -3.84 6.17 24.19
N PRO A 37 -3.37 5.41 25.19
CA PRO A 37 -2.73 6.00 26.36
C PRO A 37 -1.37 6.62 25.95
N PRO A 38 -0.96 7.75 26.57
CA PRO A 38 0.34 8.36 26.29
C PRO A 38 1.55 7.44 26.51
N SER A 39 1.40 6.37 27.30
CA SER A 39 2.46 5.38 27.51
C SER A 39 2.87 4.61 26.24
N ILE A 40 2.12 4.71 25.14
CA ILE A 40 2.53 4.16 23.83
C ILE A 40 3.89 4.70 23.38
N GLY A 41 4.22 5.95 23.75
CA GLY A 41 5.52 6.55 23.46
C GLY A 41 6.71 5.88 24.15
N ASN A 42 6.46 5.01 25.15
CA ASN A 42 7.52 4.21 25.78
C ASN A 42 7.90 2.98 24.96
N CYS A 43 7.09 2.58 23.97
CA CYS A 43 7.35 1.47 23.08
C CYS A 43 8.33 1.87 21.96
N LYS A 44 9.54 2.26 22.32
CA LYS A 44 10.56 2.76 21.37
C LYS A 44 11.00 1.72 20.33
N ARG A 45 10.72 0.43 20.58
CA ARG A 45 10.98 -0.67 19.64
C ARG A 45 9.84 -0.92 18.65
N MET A 46 8.73 -0.19 18.75
CA MET A 46 7.57 -0.37 17.88
C MET A 46 7.97 -0.18 16.42
N GLN A 47 7.67 -1.16 15.58
CA GLN A 47 7.88 -1.17 14.13
C GLN A 47 6.55 -1.16 13.38
N LYS A 48 5.56 -1.89 13.90
CA LYS A 48 4.26 -2.11 13.24
C LYS A 48 3.09 -1.84 14.18
N LEU A 49 2.27 -0.85 13.84
CA LEU A 49 1.09 -0.45 14.62
C LEU A 49 -0.17 -0.48 13.75
N MET A 50 -1.06 -1.43 14.02
CA MET A 50 -2.30 -1.62 13.24
C MET A 50 -3.52 -1.25 14.09
N LEU A 51 -4.16 -0.13 13.74
CA LEU A 51 -5.27 0.49 14.45
C LEU A 51 -6.50 0.71 13.55
N ALA A 52 -6.51 0.15 12.35
CA ALA A 52 -7.61 0.34 11.41
C ALA A 52 -8.96 -0.13 11.99
N GLY A 53 -10.05 0.56 11.68
CA GLY A 53 -11.39 0.18 12.17
C GLY A 53 -11.57 0.38 13.66
N ASN A 54 -11.17 1.53 14.19
CA ASN A 54 -11.38 1.93 15.58
C ASN A 54 -12.21 3.24 15.64
N GLN A 55 -12.18 3.95 16.76
CA GLN A 55 -12.92 5.18 16.99
C GLN A 55 -12.00 6.33 17.39
N LEU A 56 -10.72 6.25 17.03
CA LEU A 56 -9.70 7.23 17.38
C LEU A 56 -10.06 8.59 16.78
N THR A 57 -10.04 9.63 17.60
CA THR A 57 -10.22 11.02 17.15
C THR A 57 -8.89 11.75 16.94
N SER A 58 -7.81 11.23 17.53
CA SER A 58 -6.45 11.75 17.44
C SER A 58 -5.43 10.66 17.78
N LEU A 59 -4.16 10.92 17.49
CA LEU A 59 -3.03 10.13 17.95
C LEU A 59 -2.31 10.91 19.08
N PRO A 60 -1.83 10.25 20.15
CA PRO A 60 -1.15 10.95 21.22
C PRO A 60 0.22 11.47 20.76
N GLU A 61 0.56 12.70 21.14
CA GLU A 61 1.86 13.34 20.84
C GLU A 61 3.08 12.48 21.21
N THR A 62 2.96 11.67 22.27
CA THR A 62 4.04 10.79 22.72
C THR A 62 4.38 9.69 21.72
N LEU A 63 3.51 9.38 20.75
CA LEU A 63 3.78 8.42 19.69
C LEU A 63 4.94 8.87 18.78
N ALA A 64 5.25 10.18 18.76
CA ALA A 64 6.47 10.71 18.14
C ALA A 64 7.77 10.08 18.68
N ASN A 65 7.75 9.53 19.89
CA ASN A 65 8.91 8.85 20.49
C ASN A 65 9.16 7.44 19.92
N CYS A 66 8.22 6.88 19.15
CA CYS A 66 8.37 5.58 18.49
C CYS A 66 9.16 5.72 17.19
N SER A 67 10.43 6.13 17.27
CA SER A 67 11.28 6.42 16.12
C SER A 67 11.54 5.21 15.19
N ASN A 68 11.27 3.98 15.65
CA ASN A 68 11.39 2.76 14.84
C ASN A 68 10.10 2.39 14.09
N LEU A 69 9.01 3.16 14.26
CA LEU A 69 7.73 2.87 13.63
C LEU A 69 7.86 3.02 12.12
N SER A 70 7.69 1.91 11.38
CA SER A 70 7.77 1.87 9.92
C SER A 70 6.42 1.68 9.24
N LEU A 71 5.49 1.01 9.91
CA LEU A 71 4.15 0.76 9.39
C LEU A 71 3.08 1.23 10.39
N LEU A 72 2.22 2.14 9.95
CA LEU A 72 1.06 2.62 10.70
C LEU A 72 -0.23 2.48 9.87
N ARG A 73 -1.21 1.71 10.39
CA ARG A 73 -2.57 1.65 9.82
C ARG A 73 -3.55 2.31 10.76
N ILE A 74 -4.12 3.44 10.37
CA ILE A 74 -5.11 4.21 11.14
C ILE A 74 -6.39 4.45 10.33
N ALA A 75 -6.56 3.75 9.21
CA ALA A 75 -7.75 3.84 8.37
C ALA A 75 -9.04 3.50 9.14
N ALA A 76 -10.19 3.97 8.66
CA ALA A 76 -11.51 3.75 9.27
C ALA A 76 -11.53 4.12 10.78
N ASN A 77 -11.17 5.37 11.07
CA ASN A 77 -11.24 5.97 12.41
C ASN A 77 -12.03 7.30 12.32
N ARG A 78 -11.90 8.19 13.31
CA ARG A 78 -12.57 9.49 13.37
C ARG A 78 -11.57 10.65 13.44
N ILE A 79 -10.36 10.44 12.96
CA ILE A 79 -9.27 11.43 12.97
C ILE A 79 -9.63 12.54 12.00
N THR A 80 -9.41 13.80 12.41
CA THR A 80 -9.75 14.97 11.58
C THR A 80 -8.53 15.62 10.92
N GLU A 81 -7.33 15.33 11.42
CA GLU A 81 -6.04 15.82 10.91
C GLU A 81 -4.91 14.86 11.25
N LEU A 82 -3.90 14.77 10.38
CA LEU A 82 -2.66 14.05 10.67
C LEU A 82 -1.77 14.96 11.50
N PRO A 83 -1.21 14.50 12.63
CA PRO A 83 -0.36 15.34 13.44
C PRO A 83 1.00 15.59 12.77
N GLU A 84 1.56 16.78 12.93
CA GLU A 84 2.81 17.20 12.27
C GLU A 84 3.99 16.28 12.60
N TRP A 85 4.08 15.78 13.84
CA TRP A 85 5.16 14.86 14.24
C TRP A 85 5.14 13.53 13.46
N LEU A 86 3.99 13.11 12.92
CA LEU A 86 3.88 11.88 12.13
C LEU A 86 4.67 12.00 10.83
N LEU A 87 4.63 13.20 10.23
CA LEU A 87 5.33 13.57 9.01
C LEU A 87 6.85 13.62 9.20
N GLY A 88 7.32 13.68 10.45
CA GLY A 88 8.73 13.70 10.84
C GLY A 88 9.29 12.37 11.34
N LEU A 89 8.52 11.27 11.35
CA LEU A 89 9.01 9.98 11.85
C LEU A 89 10.05 9.35 10.92
N PRO A 90 11.31 9.14 11.35
CA PRO A 90 12.45 8.87 10.46
C PRO A 90 12.38 7.53 9.71
N ASN A 91 11.56 6.60 10.19
CA ASN A 91 11.43 5.25 9.62
C ASN A 91 10.04 4.94 9.07
N LEU A 92 9.07 5.88 9.18
CA LEU A 92 7.73 5.65 8.66
C LEU A 92 7.78 5.56 7.13
N ALA A 93 7.28 4.44 6.60
CA ALA A 93 7.31 4.12 5.18
C ALA A 93 5.92 3.73 4.66
N TRP A 94 5.13 3.03 5.48
CA TRP A 94 3.80 2.56 5.10
C TRP A 94 2.75 3.17 6.02
N LEU A 95 1.88 3.99 5.44
CA LEU A 95 0.83 4.71 6.16
C LEU A 95 -0.51 4.54 5.43
N ALA A 96 -1.52 4.04 6.13
CA ALA A 96 -2.91 4.02 5.64
C ALA A 96 -3.82 4.79 6.59
N PHE A 97 -4.60 5.72 6.05
CA PHE A 97 -5.44 6.63 6.82
C PHE A 97 -6.80 6.93 6.19
N SER A 98 -7.17 6.23 5.11
CA SER A 98 -8.49 6.34 4.46
C SER A 98 -9.67 6.14 5.44
N GLY A 99 -10.85 6.63 5.09
CA GLY A 99 -12.05 6.44 5.93
C GLY A 99 -12.02 7.19 7.28
N ASN A 100 -11.21 8.24 7.41
CA ASN A 100 -11.22 9.17 8.53
C ASN A 100 -12.01 10.45 8.18
N HIS A 101 -12.22 11.34 9.16
CA HIS A 101 -13.04 12.56 9.00
C HIS A 101 -12.20 13.79 8.60
N PHE A 102 -11.27 13.63 7.67
CA PHE A 102 -10.55 14.77 7.11
C PHE A 102 -11.53 15.70 6.38
N LYS A 103 -11.38 17.02 6.57
CA LYS A 103 -12.24 18.03 5.93
C LYS A 103 -11.87 18.23 4.46
N GLN A 104 -11.96 17.18 3.65
CA GLN A 104 -11.61 17.22 2.23
C GLN A 104 -12.62 16.41 1.41
N ASP A 105 -13.20 17.06 0.41
CA ASP A 105 -14.03 16.40 -0.60
C ASP A 105 -13.15 16.05 -1.79
N PHE A 106 -12.89 14.76 -1.98
CA PHE A 106 -12.17 14.27 -3.14
C PHE A 106 -13.16 13.96 -4.26
N THR A 107 -12.98 14.61 -5.41
CA THR A 107 -13.72 14.28 -6.64
C THR A 107 -12.80 13.59 -7.63
N PHE A 108 -13.19 12.41 -8.07
CA PHE A 108 -12.47 11.65 -9.09
C PHE A 108 -13.41 11.28 -10.23
N ALA A 109 -12.84 10.99 -11.41
CA ALA A 109 -13.60 10.53 -12.56
C ALA A 109 -14.35 9.24 -12.19
N ASP A 110 -15.62 9.14 -12.54
CA ASP A 110 -16.38 7.94 -12.23
C ASP A 110 -15.95 6.80 -13.17
N ALA A 111 -15.83 5.59 -12.61
CA ALA A 111 -15.59 4.41 -13.43
C ALA A 111 -16.86 3.98 -14.15
N GLN A 112 -16.70 3.39 -15.34
CA GLN A 112 -17.80 2.79 -16.08
C GLN A 112 -18.53 1.77 -15.20
N GLU A 113 -19.83 1.93 -15.02
CA GLU A 113 -20.67 0.92 -14.38
C GLU A 113 -21.04 -0.16 -15.40
N LEU A 114 -20.70 -1.41 -15.07
CA LEU A 114 -20.88 -2.57 -15.93
C LEU A 114 -22.08 -3.39 -15.46
N ASN A 115 -22.92 -3.82 -16.39
CA ASN A 115 -24.08 -4.66 -16.07
C ASN A 115 -23.60 -6.07 -15.69
N PHE A 116 -23.87 -6.49 -14.45
CA PHE A 116 -23.50 -7.82 -13.95
C PHE A 116 -24.06 -8.98 -14.79
N GLU A 117 -25.21 -8.83 -15.42
CA GLU A 117 -25.81 -9.89 -16.26
C GLU A 117 -24.94 -10.29 -17.46
N GLN A 118 -23.94 -9.47 -17.80
CA GLN A 118 -22.96 -9.77 -18.84
C GLN A 118 -21.85 -10.72 -18.37
N PHE A 119 -21.79 -11.05 -17.08
CA PHE A 119 -20.68 -11.79 -16.48
C PHE A 119 -21.12 -13.18 -16.02
N ASN A 120 -20.32 -14.18 -16.40
CA ASN A 120 -20.40 -15.53 -15.89
C ASN A 120 -19.17 -15.83 -15.02
N LEU A 121 -19.34 -15.83 -13.69
CA LEU A 121 -18.25 -16.12 -12.75
C LEU A 121 -17.79 -17.58 -12.88
N LYS A 122 -16.48 -17.78 -12.85
CA LYS A 122 -15.80 -19.08 -13.02
C LYS A 122 -15.00 -19.43 -11.77
N GLU A 123 -13.75 -19.86 -11.93
CA GLU A 123 -12.88 -20.20 -10.81
C GLU A 123 -12.52 -19.00 -9.92
N LEU A 124 -12.27 -19.32 -8.65
CA LEU A 124 -11.67 -18.43 -7.68
C LEU A 124 -10.18 -18.24 -8.02
N LEU A 125 -9.74 -16.99 -8.22
CA LEU A 125 -8.34 -16.64 -8.46
C LEU A 125 -7.61 -16.29 -7.16
N GLY A 126 -8.32 -15.71 -6.18
CA GLY A 126 -7.71 -15.35 -4.91
C GLY A 126 -8.72 -14.80 -3.91
N GLU A 127 -8.36 -14.83 -2.63
CA GLU A 127 -9.16 -14.26 -1.54
C GLU A 127 -8.29 -13.45 -0.60
N GLY A 128 -8.65 -12.18 -0.40
CA GLY A 128 -7.97 -11.25 0.49
C GLY A 128 -8.86 -10.75 1.63
N ALA A 129 -8.33 -9.81 2.40
CA ALA A 129 -9.06 -9.18 3.50
C ALA A 129 -10.24 -8.34 2.99
N SER A 130 -10.11 -7.65 1.86
CA SER A 130 -11.14 -6.75 1.32
C SER A 130 -12.17 -7.46 0.43
N GLY A 131 -11.81 -8.58 -0.19
CA GLY A 131 -12.67 -9.20 -1.18
C GLY A 131 -12.17 -10.54 -1.71
N THR A 132 -12.96 -11.08 -2.63
CA THR A 132 -12.72 -12.34 -3.32
C THR A 132 -12.63 -12.07 -4.81
N ILE A 133 -11.59 -12.58 -5.47
CA ILE A 133 -11.30 -12.34 -6.88
C ILE A 133 -11.65 -13.61 -7.67
N TYR A 134 -12.54 -13.48 -8.64
CA TYR A 134 -12.96 -14.55 -9.53
C TYR A 134 -12.50 -14.27 -10.95
N LYS A 135 -12.20 -15.32 -11.71
CA LYS A 135 -12.21 -15.23 -13.17
C LYS A 135 -13.65 -15.15 -13.62
N ALA A 136 -13.93 -14.37 -14.65
CA ALA A 136 -15.24 -14.31 -15.26
C ALA A 136 -15.14 -14.22 -16.78
N GLU A 137 -16.11 -14.82 -17.46
CA GLU A 137 -16.35 -14.57 -18.87
C GLU A 137 -17.31 -13.39 -18.98
N ARG A 138 -16.91 -12.34 -19.69
CA ARG A 138 -17.75 -11.18 -20.00
C ARG A 138 -18.21 -11.24 -21.45
N SER A 139 -19.52 -11.21 -21.67
CA SER A 139 -20.11 -11.04 -22.98
C SER A 139 -20.03 -9.56 -23.41
N ASN A 140 -19.41 -9.29 -24.54
CA ASN A 140 -19.33 -7.97 -25.15
C ASN A 140 -19.74 -8.06 -26.63
N GLY A 141 -21.04 -7.92 -26.90
CA GLY A 141 -21.61 -8.26 -28.21
C GLY A 141 -21.46 -9.76 -28.48
N ASP A 142 -20.87 -10.11 -29.62
CA ASP A 142 -20.61 -11.51 -30.01
C ASP A 142 -19.31 -12.09 -29.45
N ALA A 143 -18.46 -11.27 -28.81
CA ALA A 143 -17.19 -11.70 -28.24
C ALA A 143 -17.31 -12.06 -26.75
N ILE A 144 -16.62 -13.11 -26.33
CA ILE A 144 -16.44 -13.48 -24.92
C ILE A 144 -15.00 -13.14 -24.55
N VAL A 145 -14.83 -12.31 -23.52
CA VAL A 145 -13.52 -11.90 -23.00
C VAL A 145 -13.37 -12.36 -21.55
N ASN A 146 -12.21 -12.95 -21.23
CA ASN A 146 -11.89 -13.32 -19.86
C ASN A 146 -11.41 -12.10 -19.06
N VAL A 147 -11.98 -11.91 -17.88
CA VAL A 147 -11.68 -10.80 -16.97
C VAL A 147 -11.53 -11.30 -15.54
N ALA A 148 -10.95 -10.48 -14.67
CA ALA A 148 -10.96 -10.69 -13.23
C ALA A 148 -12.03 -9.81 -12.58
N VAL A 149 -12.85 -10.38 -11.69
CA VAL A 149 -13.89 -9.67 -10.94
C VAL A 149 -13.59 -9.79 -9.46
N LYS A 150 -13.21 -8.66 -8.84
CA LYS A 150 -13.03 -8.56 -7.39
C LYS A 150 -14.36 -8.16 -6.75
N ILE A 151 -14.91 -9.02 -5.89
CA ILE A 151 -16.14 -8.77 -5.13
C ILE A 151 -15.77 -8.42 -3.69
N PHE A 152 -16.20 -7.25 -3.22
CA PHE A 152 -15.88 -6.77 -1.88
C PHE A 152 -16.77 -7.39 -0.79
N LYS A 153 -16.18 -7.64 0.39
CA LYS A 153 -16.85 -8.24 1.57
C LYS A 153 -17.68 -7.24 2.39
N GLY A 154 -17.55 -5.94 2.13
CA GLY A 154 -18.34 -4.86 2.74
C GLY A 154 -17.96 -4.43 4.17
N ASN A 155 -17.10 -5.17 4.86
CA ASN A 155 -16.60 -4.82 6.20
C ASN A 155 -15.24 -4.11 6.12
N VAL A 156 -14.90 -3.34 7.18
CA VAL A 156 -13.57 -2.75 7.37
C VAL A 156 -12.49 -3.84 7.44
N THR A 157 -11.37 -3.61 6.76
CA THR A 157 -10.21 -4.51 6.74
C THR A 157 -9.08 -4.00 7.65
N SER A 158 -7.91 -4.62 7.57
CA SER A 158 -6.66 -4.08 8.15
C SER A 158 -6.24 -2.74 7.55
N ASP A 159 -6.75 -2.41 6.36
CA ASP A 159 -6.18 -1.39 5.49
C ASP A 159 -7.19 -0.28 5.17
N GLY A 160 -8.49 -0.51 5.36
CA GLY A 160 -9.51 0.53 5.27
C GLY A 160 -10.90 -0.01 4.94
N TYR A 161 -11.76 0.86 4.41
CA TYR A 161 -13.03 0.45 3.82
C TYR A 161 -12.82 -0.04 2.38
N PRO A 162 -13.54 -1.07 1.94
CA PRO A 162 -13.52 -1.49 0.53
C PRO A 162 -13.89 -0.38 -0.46
N ASP A 163 -14.69 0.59 -0.04
CA ASP A 163 -15.09 1.73 -0.87
C ASP A 163 -13.93 2.69 -1.12
N ASP A 164 -13.10 2.90 -0.11
CA ASP A 164 -11.91 3.74 -0.22
C ASP A 164 -10.91 3.11 -1.20
N GLU A 165 -10.70 1.78 -1.08
CA GLU A 165 -9.89 1.00 -2.02
C GLU A 165 -10.42 1.13 -3.45
N MET A 166 -11.72 0.91 -3.64
CA MET A 166 -12.37 1.00 -4.95
C MET A 166 -12.18 2.39 -5.56
N ASN A 167 -12.41 3.45 -4.77
CA ASN A 167 -12.26 4.83 -5.20
C ASN A 167 -10.80 5.17 -5.55
N ALA A 168 -9.84 4.72 -4.74
CA ALA A 168 -8.41 4.93 -4.97
C ALA A 168 -7.96 4.25 -6.28
N TYR A 169 -8.42 3.02 -6.54
CA TYR A 169 -8.13 2.32 -7.78
C TYR A 169 -8.68 3.07 -9.00
N ILE A 170 -9.94 3.53 -8.92
CA ILE A 170 -10.57 4.30 -10.00
C ILE A 170 -9.80 5.61 -10.25
N ALA A 171 -9.47 6.35 -9.20
CA ALA A 171 -8.74 7.61 -9.28
C ALA A 171 -7.29 7.43 -9.76
N ALA A 172 -6.66 6.30 -9.45
CA ALA A 172 -5.34 5.91 -9.95
C ALA A 172 -5.32 5.79 -11.48
N GLY A 173 -6.46 5.51 -12.13
CA GLY A 173 -6.65 5.46 -13.57
C GLY A 173 -5.71 4.48 -14.30
N SER A 174 -5.60 4.63 -15.62
CA SER A 174 -4.76 3.72 -16.41
C SER A 174 -3.27 4.04 -16.23
N HIS A 175 -2.47 2.98 -16.11
CA HIS A 175 -1.01 3.03 -16.14
C HIS A 175 -0.50 1.68 -16.68
N PRO A 176 0.58 1.63 -17.49
CA PRO A 176 1.09 0.38 -18.04
C PRO A 176 1.47 -0.66 -16.99
N ALA A 177 1.92 -0.21 -15.81
CA ALA A 177 2.28 -1.07 -14.69
C ALA A 177 1.18 -1.27 -13.64
N LEU A 178 -0.04 -0.78 -13.89
CA LEU A 178 -1.20 -1.10 -13.05
C LEU A 178 -2.03 -2.19 -13.73
N VAL A 179 -2.63 -3.08 -12.91
CA VAL A 179 -3.62 -4.01 -13.41
C VAL A 179 -4.81 -3.21 -13.98
N GLY A 180 -5.08 -3.40 -15.27
CA GLY A 180 -6.00 -2.54 -16.01
C GLY A 180 -7.43 -2.62 -15.49
N LEU A 181 -7.96 -1.48 -15.02
CA LEU A 181 -9.34 -1.38 -14.56
C LEU A 181 -10.29 -1.20 -15.75
N LEU A 182 -11.29 -2.08 -15.86
CA LEU A 182 -12.33 -2.04 -16.90
C LEU A 182 -13.60 -1.34 -16.45
N GLY A 183 -13.89 -1.34 -15.14
CA GLY A 183 -15.06 -0.69 -14.58
C GLY A 183 -15.45 -1.20 -13.21
N LYS A 184 -16.57 -0.70 -12.69
CA LYS A 184 -17.19 -1.14 -11.44
C LYS A 184 -18.47 -1.94 -11.74
N VAL A 185 -18.83 -2.85 -10.86
CA VAL A 185 -20.05 -3.64 -10.95
C VAL A 185 -20.80 -3.63 -9.62
N ASN A 186 -22.13 -3.56 -9.70
CA ASN A 186 -23.01 -3.54 -8.53
C ASN A 186 -23.86 -4.82 -8.50
N PHE A 187 -23.72 -5.60 -7.42
CA PHE A 187 -24.47 -6.81 -7.17
C PHE A 187 -25.71 -6.47 -6.34
N SER A 188 -26.69 -5.83 -6.98
CA SER A 188 -27.87 -5.25 -6.33
C SER A 188 -28.65 -6.23 -5.44
N LYS A 189 -28.73 -7.51 -5.83
CA LYS A 189 -29.39 -8.58 -5.04
C LYS A 189 -28.64 -8.93 -3.75
N GLU A 190 -27.31 -8.78 -3.73
CA GLU A 190 -26.44 -9.17 -2.63
C GLU A 190 -25.92 -7.97 -1.81
N LYS A 191 -26.22 -6.74 -2.24
CA LYS A 191 -25.65 -5.49 -1.69
C LYS A 191 -24.12 -5.48 -1.68
N LYS A 192 -23.50 -6.12 -2.66
CA LYS A 192 -22.04 -6.10 -2.84
C LYS A 192 -21.66 -5.22 -4.02
N ARG A 193 -20.45 -4.71 -3.99
CA ARG A 193 -19.81 -4.00 -5.09
C ARG A 193 -18.57 -4.76 -5.51
N GLY A 194 -18.12 -4.51 -6.73
CA GLY A 194 -16.88 -5.08 -7.22
C GLY A 194 -16.20 -4.24 -8.29
N LEU A 195 -14.94 -4.57 -8.52
CA LEU A 195 -14.15 -4.06 -9.63
C LEU A 195 -14.00 -5.15 -10.69
N VAL A 196 -14.06 -4.74 -11.95
CA VAL A 196 -13.75 -5.58 -13.10
C VAL A 196 -12.42 -5.11 -13.66
N MET A 197 -11.49 -6.04 -13.78
CA MET A 197 -10.11 -5.80 -14.18
C MET A 197 -9.72 -6.73 -15.33
N ASN A 198 -8.66 -6.37 -16.04
CA ASN A 198 -7.99 -7.30 -16.95
C ASN A 198 -7.58 -8.56 -16.19
N LEU A 199 -7.76 -9.72 -16.84
CA LEU A 199 -7.19 -10.95 -16.32
C LEU A 199 -5.66 -10.87 -16.42
N ILE A 200 -4.98 -11.13 -15.31
CA ILE A 200 -3.52 -11.16 -15.27
C ILE A 200 -3.03 -12.37 -16.08
N PRO A 201 -2.05 -12.20 -16.98
CA PRO A 201 -1.47 -13.32 -17.73
C PRO A 201 -0.82 -14.38 -16.82
N GLU A 202 -0.84 -15.64 -17.24
CA GLU A 202 -0.39 -16.78 -16.42
C GLU A 202 1.12 -16.81 -16.15
N ASP A 203 1.92 -16.07 -16.93
CA ASP A 203 3.36 -15.94 -16.77
C ASP A 203 3.79 -14.92 -15.69
N PHE A 204 2.84 -14.18 -15.11
CA PHE A 204 3.11 -13.27 -14.00
C PHE A 204 3.09 -13.99 -12.65
N PHE A 205 4.04 -13.65 -11.80
CA PHE A 205 4.19 -14.17 -10.44
C PHE A 205 4.55 -13.06 -9.46
N ASN A 206 4.29 -13.26 -8.17
CA ASN A 206 4.62 -12.28 -7.13
C ASN A 206 6.14 -12.13 -6.99
N LEU A 207 6.63 -10.89 -7.00
CA LEU A 207 8.04 -10.55 -6.86
C LEU A 207 8.59 -10.98 -5.48
N GLY A 208 7.79 -10.86 -4.43
CA GLY A 208 8.13 -11.27 -3.07
C GLY A 208 6.98 -11.97 -2.37
N ALA A 209 7.23 -12.45 -1.15
CA ALA A 209 6.22 -12.93 -0.23
C ALA A 209 6.06 -11.96 0.96
N PRO A 210 4.88 -11.93 1.60
CA PRO A 210 4.61 -10.95 2.66
C PRO A 210 5.57 -11.03 3.84
N PRO A 211 5.69 -9.98 4.68
CA PRO A 211 6.59 -9.97 5.82
C PRO A 211 6.29 -11.08 6.82
N SER A 212 7.34 -11.63 7.43
CA SER A 212 7.23 -12.65 8.48
C SER A 212 7.18 -12.03 9.90
N LEU A 213 6.96 -12.86 10.92
CA LEU A 213 7.10 -12.42 12.32
C LEU A 213 8.51 -11.91 12.64
N GLU A 214 9.52 -12.42 11.93
CA GLU A 214 10.92 -12.07 12.11
C GLU A 214 11.26 -10.74 11.43
N SER A 215 11.00 -10.64 10.12
CA SER A 215 11.28 -9.41 9.36
C SER A 215 10.34 -8.26 9.74
N CYS A 216 9.18 -8.57 10.32
CA CYS A 216 8.13 -7.69 10.84
C CYS A 216 7.45 -6.80 9.78
N THR A 217 8.23 -6.06 9.00
CA THR A 217 7.77 -5.11 7.99
C THR A 217 8.52 -5.20 6.65
N ARG A 218 9.52 -6.09 6.50
CA ARG A 218 10.20 -6.33 5.22
C ARG A 218 9.72 -7.63 4.58
N ASP A 219 9.53 -7.64 3.28
CA ASP A 219 9.13 -8.83 2.53
C ASP A 219 10.22 -9.91 2.58
N ILE A 220 9.82 -11.15 2.29
CA ILE A 220 10.73 -12.29 2.20
C ILE A 220 10.77 -12.78 0.76
N PHE A 221 11.93 -13.25 0.33
CA PHE A 221 12.15 -13.70 -1.04
C PHE A 221 12.48 -15.19 -1.03
N ASN A 222 11.89 -15.93 -1.97
CA ASN A 222 12.14 -17.36 -2.10
C ASN A 222 13.59 -17.60 -2.55
N THR A 223 14.22 -18.62 -1.99
CA THR A 223 15.54 -19.08 -2.42
C THR A 223 15.46 -19.53 -3.88
N GLY A 224 16.03 -18.75 -4.80
CA GLY A 224 16.02 -19.04 -6.24
C GLY A 224 15.43 -17.94 -7.12
N ILE A 225 14.79 -16.90 -6.55
CA ILE A 225 14.48 -15.69 -7.31
C ILE A 225 15.80 -14.95 -7.54
N GLY A 226 16.19 -14.84 -8.81
CA GLY A 226 17.38 -14.11 -9.24
C GLY A 226 17.05 -13.24 -10.42
N LEU A 227 17.09 -11.93 -10.23
CA LEU A 227 16.79 -10.95 -11.29
C LEU A 227 18.08 -10.46 -11.94
N SER A 228 18.08 -10.38 -13.26
CA SER A 228 19.07 -9.62 -14.02
C SER A 228 18.96 -8.13 -13.70
N LYS A 229 20.03 -7.39 -13.96
CA LYS A 229 20.06 -5.92 -13.86
C LYS A 229 18.92 -5.29 -14.67
N LEU A 230 18.66 -5.79 -15.88
CA LEU A 230 17.62 -5.24 -16.74
C LEU A 230 16.23 -5.38 -16.10
N GLN A 231 15.92 -6.54 -15.52
CA GLN A 231 14.66 -6.76 -14.81
C GLN A 231 14.57 -5.86 -13.58
N VAL A 232 15.64 -5.75 -12.78
CA VAL A 232 15.69 -4.86 -11.61
C VAL A 232 15.39 -3.41 -11.99
N LEU A 233 16.08 -2.87 -13.00
CA LEU A 233 15.86 -1.50 -13.46
C LEU A 233 14.45 -1.31 -14.02
N LYS A 234 13.89 -2.31 -14.72
CA LYS A 234 12.54 -2.24 -15.27
C LYS A 234 11.47 -2.21 -14.19
N VAL A 235 11.61 -3.04 -13.15
CA VAL A 235 10.69 -3.03 -11.99
C VAL A 235 10.83 -1.71 -11.22
N ALA A 236 12.05 -1.25 -10.97
CA ALA A 236 12.31 0.02 -10.29
C ALA A 236 11.65 1.21 -11.02
N ASN A 237 11.84 1.32 -12.34
CA ASN A 237 11.20 2.35 -13.18
C ASN A 237 9.67 2.25 -13.17
N SER A 238 9.14 1.03 -13.31
CA SER A 238 7.69 0.78 -13.34
C SER A 238 7.02 1.22 -12.05
N MET A 239 7.63 0.91 -10.91
CA MET A 239 7.07 1.29 -9.61
C MET A 239 7.25 2.77 -9.28
N ALA A 240 8.37 3.39 -9.68
CA ALA A 240 8.55 4.84 -9.54
C ALA A 240 7.52 5.62 -10.36
N SER A 241 7.26 5.20 -11.61
CA SER A 241 6.25 5.85 -12.47
C SER A 241 4.82 5.67 -11.97
N VAL A 242 4.48 4.50 -11.40
CA VAL A 242 3.20 4.31 -10.70
C VAL A 242 3.06 5.30 -9.55
N ALA A 243 4.05 5.35 -8.66
CA ALA A 243 4.00 6.23 -7.49
C ALA A 243 3.94 7.71 -7.89
N GLN A 244 4.71 8.13 -8.90
CA GLN A 244 4.64 9.46 -9.50
C GLN A 244 3.21 9.81 -9.95
N GLN A 245 2.55 8.91 -10.69
CA GLN A 245 1.17 9.13 -11.14
C GLN A 245 0.18 9.23 -9.97
N LEU A 246 0.34 8.40 -8.93
CA LEU A 246 -0.53 8.42 -7.76
C LEU A 246 -0.39 9.75 -7.00
N HIS A 247 0.84 10.18 -6.72
CA HIS A 247 1.09 11.45 -6.03
C HIS A 247 0.65 12.66 -6.85
N ALA A 248 0.82 12.66 -8.18
CA ALA A 248 0.28 13.68 -9.07
C ALA A 248 -1.27 13.82 -8.98
N ARG A 249 -1.94 12.76 -8.52
CA ARG A 249 -3.39 12.71 -8.30
C ARG A 249 -3.82 12.83 -6.84
N GLY A 250 -2.88 13.10 -5.92
CA GLY A 250 -3.16 13.23 -4.49
C GLY A 250 -3.51 11.90 -3.83
N ILE A 251 -2.89 10.82 -4.29
CA ILE A 251 -3.05 9.47 -3.75
C ILE A 251 -1.70 9.01 -3.22
N ILE A 252 -1.68 8.54 -1.97
CA ILE A 252 -0.57 7.75 -1.42
C ILE A 252 -1.02 6.29 -1.43
N HIS A 253 -0.21 5.38 -1.93
CA HIS A 253 -0.57 3.97 -1.99
C HIS A 253 -0.58 3.32 -0.61
N GLY A 254 0.43 3.63 0.22
CA GLY A 254 0.51 3.19 1.61
C GLY A 254 0.92 1.72 1.83
N ASP A 255 1.08 0.97 0.74
CA ASP A 255 1.42 -0.48 0.73
C ASP A 255 2.35 -0.88 -0.43
N LEU A 256 3.32 -0.02 -0.75
CA LEU A 256 4.33 -0.29 -1.77
C LEU A 256 5.29 -1.38 -1.26
N TYR A 257 5.06 -2.61 -1.70
CA TYR A 257 5.74 -3.84 -1.27
C TYR A 257 5.98 -4.78 -2.45
N ALA A 258 7.01 -5.63 -2.36
CA ALA A 258 7.31 -6.62 -3.38
C ALA A 258 6.22 -7.71 -3.49
N HIS A 259 5.57 -8.10 -2.40
CA HIS A 259 4.49 -9.09 -2.45
C HIS A 259 3.21 -8.59 -3.12
N ASN A 260 3.07 -7.27 -3.29
CA ASN A 260 1.98 -6.64 -4.03
C ASN A 260 2.32 -6.39 -5.51
N ILE A 261 3.56 -6.71 -5.92
CA ILE A 261 4.06 -6.51 -7.28
C ILE A 261 4.13 -7.86 -7.98
N LEU A 262 3.49 -7.93 -9.14
CA LEU A 262 3.58 -9.06 -10.07
C LEU A 262 4.60 -8.75 -11.15
N ILE A 263 5.44 -9.72 -11.50
CA ILE A 263 6.39 -9.63 -12.60
C ILE A 263 6.35 -10.87 -13.49
N ASN A 264 6.76 -10.74 -14.75
CA ASN A 264 7.07 -11.88 -15.61
C ASN A 264 8.57 -12.03 -15.88
N GLU A 265 8.95 -13.01 -16.69
CA GLU A 265 10.35 -13.30 -17.06
C GLU A 265 11.06 -12.11 -17.73
N ASN A 266 10.32 -11.17 -18.31
CA ASN A 266 10.88 -9.98 -18.96
C ASN A 266 10.92 -8.76 -18.03
N GLY A 267 10.59 -8.92 -16.74
CA GLY A 267 10.48 -7.84 -15.76
C GLY A 267 9.34 -6.86 -16.06
N GLU A 268 8.38 -7.23 -16.90
CA GLU A 268 7.13 -6.47 -17.00
C GLU A 268 6.42 -6.51 -15.66
N THR A 269 5.88 -5.39 -15.25
CA THR A 269 5.40 -5.19 -13.87
C THR A 269 3.91 -4.91 -13.88
N LEU A 270 3.17 -5.54 -12.98
CA LEU A 270 1.77 -5.25 -12.72
C LEU A 270 1.56 -5.05 -11.22
N PHE A 271 0.78 -4.02 -10.87
CA PHE A 271 0.52 -3.62 -9.49
C PHE A 271 -0.98 -3.29 -9.31
N GLY A 272 -1.57 -3.60 -8.15
CA GLY A 272 -3.02 -3.45 -8.01
C GLY A 272 -3.67 -3.61 -6.63
N ASP A 273 -2.91 -3.72 -5.54
CA ASP A 273 -3.50 -3.82 -4.19
C ASP A 273 -3.68 -2.45 -3.52
N PHE A 274 -4.75 -1.74 -3.89
CA PHE A 274 -5.05 -0.40 -3.36
C PHE A 274 -5.69 -0.41 -1.96
N GLY A 275 -5.68 -1.54 -1.23
CA GLY A 275 -6.39 -1.68 0.04
C GLY A 275 -6.02 -0.63 1.10
N ALA A 276 -4.77 -0.16 1.07
CA ALA A 276 -4.21 0.82 2.00
C ALA A 276 -4.24 2.27 1.49
N ALA A 277 -4.61 2.46 0.23
CA ALA A 277 -4.47 3.73 -0.45
C ALA A 277 -5.33 4.80 0.22
N SER A 278 -4.78 6.01 0.28
CA SER A 278 -5.42 7.14 0.94
C SER A 278 -5.32 8.38 0.08
N PHE A 279 -6.35 9.22 0.13
CA PHE A 279 -6.38 10.50 -0.57
C PHE A 279 -5.87 11.61 0.33
N TYR A 280 -5.18 12.59 -0.25
CA TYR A 280 -4.74 13.81 0.43
C TYR A 280 -4.78 15.02 -0.52
N ASP A 281 -4.97 16.22 0.05
CA ASP A 281 -4.91 17.46 -0.72
C ASP A 281 -3.49 17.77 -1.19
N LYS A 282 -3.23 17.50 -2.48
CA LYS A 282 -1.95 17.82 -3.13
C LYS A 282 -1.63 19.32 -3.21
N ASN A 283 -2.62 20.21 -3.00
CA ASN A 283 -2.37 21.65 -2.98
C ASN A 283 -1.86 22.12 -1.61
N ASN A 284 -1.99 21.31 -0.56
CA ASN A 284 -1.31 21.53 0.70
C ASN A 284 0.17 21.16 0.55
N ALA A 285 0.99 22.13 0.17
CA ALA A 285 2.41 21.93 -0.15
C ALA A 285 3.18 21.24 0.98
N VAL A 286 2.84 21.50 2.25
CA VAL A 286 3.49 20.86 3.39
C VAL A 286 3.11 19.38 3.44
N VAL A 287 1.82 19.08 3.58
CA VAL A 287 1.34 17.70 3.75
C VAL A 287 1.66 16.83 2.53
N SER A 288 1.50 17.38 1.33
CA SER A 288 1.77 16.67 0.07
C SER A 288 3.22 16.21 -0.01
N VAL A 289 4.18 17.11 0.27
CA VAL A 289 5.60 16.77 0.22
C VAL A 289 5.91 15.70 1.26
N TYR A 290 5.49 15.85 2.51
CA TYR A 290 5.85 14.87 3.54
C TYR A 290 5.24 13.49 3.32
N LEU A 291 3.99 13.40 2.84
CA LEU A 291 3.37 12.12 2.50
C LEU A 291 4.10 11.42 1.35
N GLU A 292 4.52 12.17 0.34
CA GLU A 292 5.38 11.65 -0.73
C GLU A 292 6.71 11.13 -0.16
N LYS A 293 7.38 11.88 0.73
CA LYS A 293 8.64 11.43 1.35
C LYS A 293 8.49 10.18 2.23
N ILE A 294 7.31 9.93 2.78
CA ILE A 294 6.99 8.67 3.49
C ILE A 294 6.94 7.53 2.47
N GLU A 295 6.21 7.67 1.37
CA GLU A 295 6.11 6.62 0.34
C GLU A 295 7.44 6.39 -0.40
N VAL A 296 8.25 7.44 -0.59
CA VAL A 296 9.63 7.31 -1.09
C VAL A 296 10.49 6.43 -0.19
N LYS A 297 10.27 6.43 1.13
CA LYS A 297 10.97 5.51 2.05
C LYS A 297 10.57 4.06 1.77
N ALA A 298 9.28 3.78 1.55
CA ALA A 298 8.81 2.45 1.16
C ALA A 298 9.41 2.02 -0.18
N TYR A 299 9.46 2.93 -1.16
CA TYR A 299 10.15 2.70 -2.42
C TYR A 299 11.64 2.40 -2.24
N GLY A 300 12.33 3.11 -1.33
CA GLY A 300 13.71 2.82 -0.96
C GLY A 300 13.90 1.40 -0.40
N TYR A 301 12.96 0.90 0.40
CA TYR A 301 12.97 -0.50 0.86
C TYR A 301 12.74 -1.48 -0.30
N LEU A 302 11.86 -1.17 -1.26
CA LEU A 302 11.71 -1.97 -2.48
C LEU A 302 13.01 -2.01 -3.29
N LEU A 303 13.70 -0.88 -3.47
CA LEU A 303 15.00 -0.86 -4.15
C LEU A 303 16.04 -1.72 -3.43
N ASP A 304 16.05 -1.67 -2.11
CA ASP A 304 16.94 -2.47 -1.26
C ASP A 304 16.67 -3.98 -1.43
N ASP A 305 15.39 -4.35 -1.48
CA ASP A 305 14.95 -5.71 -1.78
C ASP A 305 15.37 -6.16 -3.19
N LEU A 306 15.12 -5.33 -4.21
CA LEU A 306 15.49 -5.61 -5.60
C LEU A 306 17.00 -5.80 -5.78
N LEU A 307 17.82 -4.97 -5.12
CA LEU A 307 19.27 -5.08 -5.15
C LEU A 307 19.77 -6.36 -4.47
N THR A 308 19.06 -6.84 -3.44
CA THR A 308 19.41 -8.07 -2.71
C THR A 308 19.15 -9.33 -3.55
N ILE A 309 18.12 -9.31 -4.41
CA ILE A 309 17.76 -10.44 -5.28
C ILE A 309 18.36 -10.32 -6.70
N CYS A 310 19.21 -9.32 -6.94
CA CYS A 310 19.93 -9.20 -8.20
C CYS A 310 21.09 -10.20 -8.24
N VAL A 311 21.20 -10.97 -9.32
CA VAL A 311 22.27 -11.98 -9.48
C VAL A 311 23.52 -11.44 -10.16
N GLU A 312 23.49 -10.18 -10.62
CA GLU A 312 24.63 -9.53 -11.24
C GLU A 312 25.42 -8.73 -10.20
N GLU A 313 26.71 -9.01 -10.09
CA GLU A 313 27.64 -8.23 -9.26
C GLU A 313 28.32 -7.13 -10.10
N GLU A 314 28.78 -6.07 -9.43
CA GLU A 314 29.67 -5.03 -9.99
C GLU A 314 29.19 -4.38 -11.31
N ASN A 315 28.03 -3.71 -11.28
CA ASN A 315 27.53 -2.92 -12.40
C ASN A 315 27.40 -1.42 -12.04
N PRO A 316 27.91 -0.47 -12.86
CA PRO A 316 27.77 0.97 -12.60
C PRO A 316 26.32 1.43 -12.41
N SER A 317 25.36 0.89 -13.16
CA SER A 317 23.94 1.22 -13.00
C SER A 317 23.38 0.72 -11.67
N LEU A 318 23.84 -0.45 -11.19
CA LEU A 318 23.43 -0.98 -9.87
C LEU A 318 24.08 -0.19 -8.73
N ILE A 319 25.29 0.33 -8.92
CA ILE A 319 25.93 1.24 -7.96
C ILE A 319 25.12 2.54 -7.85
N GLU A 320 24.68 3.12 -8.98
CA GLU A 320 23.87 4.33 -8.92
C GLU A 320 22.45 4.07 -8.38
N LEU A 321 21.85 2.93 -8.71
CA LEU A 321 20.60 2.50 -8.10
C LEU A 321 20.74 2.33 -6.57
N ALA A 322 21.88 1.81 -6.11
CA ALA A 322 22.21 1.71 -4.70
C ALA A 322 22.32 3.09 -4.02
N ARG A 323 22.88 4.10 -4.70
CA ARG A 323 22.90 5.48 -4.19
C ARG A 323 21.51 6.08 -4.10
N LEU A 324 20.67 5.87 -5.11
CA LEU A 324 19.28 6.31 -5.10
C LEU A 324 18.48 5.66 -3.97
N ARG A 325 18.69 4.36 -3.73
CA ARG A 325 18.17 3.60 -2.60
C ARG A 325 18.58 4.23 -1.27
N ASP A 326 19.85 4.58 -1.10
CA ASP A 326 20.34 5.21 0.13
C ASP A 326 19.73 6.60 0.36
N LEU A 327 19.54 7.40 -0.70
CA LEU A 327 18.84 8.69 -0.64
C LEU A 327 17.37 8.51 -0.22
N CYS A 328 16.66 7.57 -0.84
CA CYS A 328 15.28 7.24 -0.47
C CYS A 328 15.17 6.75 0.99
N LEU A 329 16.21 6.05 1.48
CA LEU A 329 16.30 5.54 2.84
C LEU A 329 16.84 6.55 3.87
N SER A 330 17.10 7.81 3.50
CA SER A 330 17.59 8.79 4.48
C SER A 330 16.65 8.91 5.69
N SER A 331 17.26 9.05 6.87
CA SER A 331 16.54 9.36 8.11
C SER A 331 16.06 10.82 8.14
N GLN A 332 16.66 11.69 7.33
CA GLN A 332 16.24 13.08 7.16
C GLN A 332 15.24 13.17 6.01
N HIS A 333 13.99 13.53 6.31
CA HIS A 333 12.91 13.59 5.32
C HIS A 333 13.21 14.52 4.14
N ALA A 334 13.87 15.64 4.42
CA ALA A 334 14.20 16.65 3.40
C ALA A 334 15.26 16.17 2.39
N GLU A 335 16.05 15.14 2.73
CA GLU A 335 17.08 14.59 1.83
C GLU A 335 16.51 13.55 0.87
N ARG A 336 15.33 12.99 1.14
CA ARG A 336 14.71 12.01 0.24
C ARG A 336 14.26 12.73 -1.03
N PRO A 337 14.50 12.18 -2.23
CA PRO A 337 14.03 12.78 -3.48
C PRO A 337 12.50 12.70 -3.63
N GLY A 338 11.91 13.47 -4.54
CA GLY A 338 10.52 13.28 -4.98
C GLY A 338 10.43 12.20 -6.06
N PHE A 339 9.23 11.68 -6.36
CA PHE A 339 9.09 10.67 -7.41
C PHE A 339 9.41 11.21 -8.81
N ASP A 340 9.21 12.51 -9.06
CA ASP A 340 9.67 13.16 -10.31
C ASP A 340 11.19 13.02 -10.48
N GLU A 341 11.95 13.34 -9.45
CA GLU A 341 13.43 13.25 -9.44
C GLU A 341 13.90 11.79 -9.52
N ILE A 342 13.18 10.86 -8.88
CA ILE A 342 13.46 9.41 -8.94
C ILE A 342 13.27 8.89 -10.37
N VAL A 343 12.17 9.23 -11.03
CA VAL A 343 11.88 8.80 -12.41
C VAL A 343 12.91 9.35 -13.39
N GLU A 344 13.31 10.63 -13.25
CA GLU A 344 14.39 11.23 -14.04
C GLU A 344 15.71 10.48 -13.84
N SER A 345 16.07 10.18 -12.60
CA SER A 345 17.30 9.44 -12.25
C SER A 345 17.31 8.04 -12.86
N LEU A 346 16.21 7.29 -12.77
CA LEU A 346 16.11 5.92 -13.30
C LEU A 346 16.09 5.87 -14.84
N THR A 347 15.51 6.88 -15.47
CA THR A 347 15.54 7.02 -16.94
C THR A 347 16.97 7.17 -17.43
N ALA A 348 17.82 7.91 -16.70
CA ALA A 348 19.23 8.06 -17.02
C ALA A 348 20.04 6.75 -16.85
N LEU A 349 19.58 5.81 -16.01
CA LEU A 349 20.23 4.50 -15.80
C LEU A 349 19.84 3.44 -16.83
N SER A 350 18.76 3.69 -17.58
CA SER A 350 18.17 2.75 -18.53
C SER A 350 18.60 3.02 -19.98
N ASN A 351 19.17 4.20 -20.23
CA ASN A 351 19.85 4.60 -21.47
C ASN A 351 21.35 4.28 -21.38
#